data_AF-A0A9J6BQ04-F1
#
_entry.id   AF-A0A9J6BQ04-F1
#
_cell.length_a   1.000
_cell.length_b   1.000
_cell.length_c   1.000
_cell.angle_alpha   90.00
_cell.angle_beta   90.00
_cell.angle_gamma   90.00
#
_symmetry.space_group_name_H-M   'P 1'
#
loop_
_entity.id
_entity.type
_entity.pdbx_description
1 polymer ?
#
loop_
_entity_poly.entity_id
_entity_poly.type
_entity_poly.pdbx_seq_one_letter_code
_entity_poly.pdbx_strand_id
1 'polypeptide(L)'
;MSSPIYNWEHADISKPLPKRAVLGGCTTTGEEIYVGRAMSNGFLVPAKIVPSKSYCFVSHNGKEFSVETFEYLVGKERYFEWRPAANGNIVNGAIATGSLGTEQLYIGRACYNGSMEIGKIHPSQKCLFISHEGKEVQMTSYEVLVWTKIEKESKKYEQKKAKAEAKKKKMCKKKSLSSSYSDSDSDWSDCSIS
;
A
#
# COMPACT_ATOMS: atom_id res chain seq x y z
N MET A 1 7.82 -4.88 -19.96
CA MET A 1 7.96 -3.97 -18.80
C MET A 1 6.81 -4.28 -17.84
N SER A 2 7.05 -4.53 -16.54
CA SER A 2 5.93 -4.75 -15.62
C SER A 2 5.16 -3.44 -15.44
N SER A 3 3.83 -3.46 -15.56
CA SER A 3 2.99 -2.30 -15.27
C SER A 3 3.32 -1.72 -13.89
N PRO A 4 3.30 -0.37 -13.74
CA PRO A 4 3.57 0.24 -12.44
C PRO A 4 2.54 -0.22 -11.40
N ILE A 5 2.99 -0.37 -10.15
CA ILE A 5 2.21 -0.97 -9.05
C ILE A 5 0.96 -0.12 -8.71
N TYR A 6 1.08 1.18 -8.90
CA TYR A 6 0.02 2.17 -8.92
C TYR A 6 0.25 3.14 -10.07
N ASN A 7 -0.78 3.88 -10.46
CA ASN A 7 -0.69 4.91 -11.48
C ASN A 7 -1.49 6.15 -11.04
N TRP A 8 -1.28 7.24 -11.76
CA TRP A 8 -2.14 8.41 -11.69
C TRP A 8 -3.02 8.44 -12.94
N GLU A 9 -4.33 8.59 -12.75
CA GLU A 9 -5.30 8.61 -13.83
C GLU A 9 -6.04 9.95 -13.83
N HIS A 10 -5.98 10.68 -14.94
CA HIS A 10 -6.69 11.93 -15.08
C HIS A 10 -8.18 11.75 -14.85
N ALA A 11 -8.74 12.64 -14.05
CA ALA A 11 -10.18 12.71 -13.87
C ALA A 11 -10.84 13.13 -15.19
N ASP A 12 -11.90 12.40 -15.54
CA ASP A 12 -12.78 12.74 -16.65
C ASP A 12 -14.21 12.68 -16.12
N ILE A 13 -14.80 13.86 -15.91
CA ILE A 13 -16.14 14.00 -15.34
C ILE A 13 -17.24 13.37 -16.21
N SER A 14 -16.95 13.08 -17.48
CA SER A 14 -17.87 12.38 -18.38
C SER A 14 -17.82 10.85 -18.21
N LYS A 15 -16.83 10.35 -17.47
CA LYS A 15 -16.62 8.92 -17.23
C LYS A 15 -16.96 8.55 -15.78
N PRO A 16 -17.32 7.28 -15.53
CA PRO A 16 -17.42 6.77 -14.16
C PRO A 16 -16.08 6.89 -13.41
N LEU A 17 -16.17 6.86 -12.07
CA LEU A 17 -15.01 6.77 -11.19
C LEU A 17 -14.02 5.68 -11.66
N PRO A 18 -12.71 5.98 -11.75
CA PRO A 18 -11.70 5.01 -12.16
C PRO A 18 -11.73 3.74 -11.31
N LYS A 19 -11.65 2.58 -11.97
CA LYS A 19 -11.55 1.30 -11.27
C LYS A 19 -10.30 1.28 -10.41
N ARG A 20 -10.46 0.91 -9.14
CA ARG A 20 -9.36 0.82 -8.15
C ARG A 20 -8.76 2.19 -7.79
N ALA A 21 -9.55 3.26 -7.88
CA ALA A 21 -9.23 4.51 -7.20
C ALA A 21 -9.04 4.23 -5.69
N VAL A 22 -8.03 4.84 -5.09
CA VAL A 22 -7.66 4.59 -3.69
C VAL A 22 -8.59 5.37 -2.77
N LEU A 23 -9.42 4.65 -2.02
CA LEU A 23 -10.26 5.21 -0.95
C LEU A 23 -9.35 5.71 0.18
N GLY A 24 -9.50 6.98 0.54
CA GLY A 24 -8.75 7.60 1.64
C GLY A 24 -9.57 7.85 2.89
N GLY A 25 -10.90 7.92 2.78
CA GLY A 25 -11.76 8.16 3.93
C GLY A 25 -13.23 8.28 3.55
N CYS A 26 -14.00 8.82 4.48
CA CYS A 26 -15.38 9.20 4.26
C CYS A 26 -15.72 10.47 5.05
N THR A 27 -16.72 11.21 4.58
CA THR A 27 -17.30 12.34 5.31
C THR A 27 -18.21 11.85 6.44
N THR A 28 -18.61 12.75 7.32
CA THR A 28 -19.66 12.51 8.32
C THR A 28 -21.01 12.08 7.73
N THR A 29 -21.30 12.45 6.48
CA THR A 29 -22.53 12.05 5.76
C THR A 29 -22.41 10.69 5.07
N GLY A 30 -21.24 10.03 5.18
CA GLY A 30 -20.98 8.72 4.56
C GLY A 30 -20.52 8.81 3.11
N GLU A 31 -20.22 10.01 2.61
CA GLU A 31 -19.69 10.18 1.26
C GLU A 31 -18.22 9.76 1.20
N GLU A 32 -17.87 8.95 0.19
CA GLU A 32 -16.50 8.46 0.03
C GLU A 32 -15.54 9.57 -0.40
N ILE A 33 -14.33 9.52 0.16
CA ILE A 33 -13.25 10.44 -0.15
C ILE A 33 -12.10 9.63 -0.77
N TYR A 34 -11.66 10.06 -1.95
CA TYR A 34 -10.60 9.42 -2.73
C TYR A 34 -9.31 10.24 -2.74
N VAL A 35 -8.19 9.51 -2.81
CA VAL A 35 -6.84 10.09 -2.90
C VAL A 35 -6.58 10.58 -4.31
N GLY A 36 -6.21 11.84 -4.43
CA GLY A 36 -5.79 12.43 -5.69
C GLY A 36 -4.56 13.32 -5.56
N ARG A 37 -4.22 13.95 -6.69
CA ARG A 37 -3.31 15.08 -6.75
C ARG A 37 -3.79 16.09 -7.79
N ALA A 38 -3.45 17.35 -7.58
CA ALA A 38 -3.78 18.43 -8.50
C ALA A 38 -2.71 19.51 -8.49
N MET A 39 -2.67 20.31 -9.56
CA MET A 39 -1.77 21.46 -9.63
C MET A 39 -2.35 22.62 -8.82
N SER A 40 -1.58 23.12 -7.85
CA SER A 40 -1.94 24.27 -7.03
C SER A 40 -0.74 25.20 -6.89
N ASN A 41 -0.87 26.45 -7.33
CA ASN A 41 0.18 27.46 -7.30
C ASN A 41 1.53 26.99 -7.90
N GLY A 42 1.48 26.23 -8.99
CA GLY A 42 2.68 25.72 -9.68
C GLY A 42 3.28 24.45 -9.08
N PHE A 43 2.66 23.88 -8.05
CA PHE A 43 3.12 22.66 -7.40
C PHE A 43 2.06 21.55 -7.48
N LEU A 44 2.52 20.31 -7.66
CA LEU A 44 1.67 19.14 -7.68
C LEU A 44 1.44 18.64 -6.24
N VAL A 45 0.26 18.89 -5.70
CA VAL A 45 -0.06 18.64 -4.29
C VAL A 45 -1.10 17.53 -4.12
N PRO A 46 -1.13 16.84 -2.97
CA PRO A 46 -2.22 15.93 -2.62
C PRO A 46 -3.58 16.63 -2.67
N ALA A 47 -4.58 15.91 -3.14
CA ALA A 47 -5.94 16.39 -3.28
C ALA A 47 -6.95 15.43 -2.65
N LYS A 48 -7.98 16.01 -2.06
CA LYS A 48 -9.18 15.33 -1.57
C LYS A 48 -10.20 15.31 -2.70
N ILE A 49 -10.62 14.12 -3.15
CA ILE A 49 -11.62 13.98 -4.20
C ILE A 49 -12.91 13.44 -3.60
N VAL A 50 -14.01 14.12 -3.89
CA VAL A 50 -15.36 13.70 -3.52
C VAL A 50 -16.10 13.42 -4.83
N PRO A 51 -16.42 12.16 -5.20
CA PRO A 51 -16.88 11.82 -6.55
C PRO A 51 -18.17 12.51 -7.00
N SER A 52 -19.04 12.94 -6.07
CA SER A 52 -20.24 13.71 -6.43
C SER A 52 -19.93 15.13 -6.94
N LYS A 53 -18.68 15.59 -6.76
CA LYS A 53 -18.20 16.89 -7.21
C LYS A 53 -17.43 16.74 -8.53
N SER A 54 -17.52 17.75 -9.38
CA SER A 54 -16.74 17.84 -10.63
C SER A 54 -15.33 18.40 -10.43
N TYR A 55 -14.88 18.55 -9.19
CA TYR A 55 -13.61 19.13 -8.79
C TYR A 55 -13.05 18.41 -7.56
N CYS A 56 -11.74 18.54 -7.34
CA CYS A 56 -11.08 18.12 -6.12
C CYS A 56 -10.79 19.33 -5.22
N PHE A 57 -10.42 19.06 -3.96
CA PHE A 57 -10.01 20.08 -3.01
C PHE A 57 -8.53 19.95 -2.67
N VAL A 58 -7.84 21.09 -2.59
CA VAL A 58 -6.46 21.19 -2.15
C VAL A 58 -6.35 22.24 -1.04
N SER A 59 -5.43 22.02 -0.09
CA SER A 59 -5.11 22.98 0.95
C SER A 59 -3.97 23.90 0.49
N HIS A 60 -4.06 25.22 0.72
CA HIS A 60 -2.98 26.17 0.46
C HIS A 60 -3.16 27.47 1.26
N ASN A 61 -2.11 28.01 1.88
CA ASN A 61 -2.10 29.31 2.59
C ASN A 61 -3.34 29.61 3.46
N GLY A 62 -3.73 28.66 4.32
CA GLY A 62 -4.85 28.83 5.24
C GLY A 62 -6.24 28.59 4.62
N LYS A 63 -6.34 28.26 3.32
CA LYS A 63 -7.60 28.10 2.60
C LYS A 63 -7.70 26.76 1.87
N GLU A 64 -8.94 26.33 1.66
CA GLU A 64 -9.28 25.24 0.73
C GLU A 64 -9.60 25.83 -0.65
N PHE A 65 -9.06 25.20 -1.69
CA PHE A 65 -9.28 25.59 -3.08
C PHE A 65 -9.86 24.43 -3.87
N SER A 66 -10.85 24.72 -4.72
CA SER A 66 -11.39 23.76 -5.69
C SER A 66 -10.55 23.77 -6.97
N VAL A 67 -10.20 22.58 -7.47
CA VAL A 67 -9.43 22.41 -8.72
C VAL A 67 -10.13 21.41 -9.63
N GLU A 68 -10.42 21.82 -10.87
CA GLU A 68 -11.18 21.04 -11.86
C GLU A 68 -10.30 20.01 -12.60
N THR A 69 -9.00 20.28 -12.73
CA THR A 69 -8.05 19.36 -13.37
C THR A 69 -7.21 18.64 -12.31
N PHE A 70 -7.46 17.35 -12.17
CA PHE A 70 -6.83 16.51 -11.14
C PHE A 70 -6.66 15.08 -11.61
N GLU A 71 -5.92 14.30 -10.84
CA GLU A 71 -5.68 12.88 -11.08
C GLU A 71 -6.05 12.05 -9.85
N TYR A 72 -6.66 10.89 -10.08
CA TYR A 72 -6.87 9.86 -9.08
C TYR A 72 -5.60 9.04 -8.89
N LEU A 73 -5.28 8.71 -7.64
CA LEU A 73 -4.37 7.61 -7.36
C LEU A 73 -5.11 6.29 -7.60
N VAL A 74 -4.60 5.46 -8.51
CA VAL A 74 -5.21 4.16 -8.85
C VAL A 74 -4.24 3.01 -8.61
N GLY A 75 -4.72 1.92 -8.02
CA GLY A 75 -3.90 0.73 -7.80
C GLY A 75 -4.64 -0.35 -6.99
N LYS A 76 -4.09 -1.56 -6.90
CA LYS A 76 -4.76 -2.60 -6.10
C LYS A 76 -4.65 -2.25 -4.61
N GLU A 77 -5.80 -2.12 -3.96
CA GLU A 77 -5.94 -1.76 -2.54
C GLU A 77 -4.95 -2.45 -1.60
N ARG A 78 -4.73 -3.76 -1.77
CA ARG A 78 -3.77 -4.55 -0.97
C ARG A 78 -2.33 -4.03 -0.94
N TYR A 79 -1.94 -3.17 -1.87
CA TYR A 79 -0.61 -2.56 -1.93
C TYR A 79 -0.52 -1.22 -1.20
N PHE A 80 -1.64 -0.69 -0.70
CA PHE A 80 -1.68 0.55 0.05
C PHE A 80 -1.92 0.27 1.53
N GLU A 81 -1.32 1.10 2.37
CA GLU A 81 -1.48 1.04 3.81
C GLU A 81 -1.40 2.46 4.36
N TRP A 82 -2.25 2.77 5.34
CA TRP A 82 -2.17 4.01 6.11
C TRP A 82 -1.39 3.72 7.39
N ARG A 83 -0.30 4.45 7.63
CA ARG A 83 0.56 4.23 8.81
C ARG A 83 0.59 5.47 9.69
N PRO A 84 0.41 5.33 11.01
CA PRO A 84 0.43 6.46 11.93
C PRO A 84 1.80 7.15 11.93
N ALA A 85 1.79 8.47 11.95
CA ALA A 85 2.96 9.33 12.10
C ALA A 85 2.56 10.67 12.72
N ALA A 86 3.56 11.50 13.02
CA ALA A 86 3.33 12.81 13.61
C ALA A 86 4.50 13.76 13.33
N ASN A 87 4.27 15.05 13.54
CA ASN A 87 5.30 16.09 13.61
C ASN A 87 6.24 16.16 12.39
N GLY A 88 5.72 15.92 11.19
CA GLY A 88 6.48 15.92 9.94
C GLY A 88 7.15 14.59 9.59
N ASN A 89 7.08 13.59 10.47
CA ASN A 89 7.69 12.29 10.22
C ASN A 89 7.04 11.59 9.01
N ILE A 90 7.90 10.98 8.21
CA ILE A 90 7.54 10.18 7.04
C ILE A 90 8.06 8.74 7.26
N VAL A 91 7.30 7.77 6.78
CA VAL A 91 7.61 6.34 6.89
C VAL A 91 8.09 5.77 5.55
N ASN A 92 8.84 4.66 5.59
CA ASN A 92 9.32 4.00 4.38
C ASN A 92 8.15 3.58 3.48
N GLY A 93 8.26 3.89 2.19
CA GLY A 93 7.22 3.64 1.19
C GLY A 93 6.16 4.74 1.10
N ALA A 94 6.33 5.89 1.75
CA ALA A 94 5.41 7.01 1.60
C ALA A 94 5.27 7.47 0.15
N ILE A 95 4.03 7.77 -0.24
CA ILE A 95 3.72 8.25 -1.59
C ILE A 95 3.86 9.77 -1.63
N ALA A 96 4.76 10.24 -2.48
CA ALA A 96 4.93 11.64 -2.81
C ALA A 96 4.09 12.03 -4.04
N THR A 97 3.59 13.27 -4.06
CA THR A 97 2.90 13.82 -5.25
C THR A 97 3.81 14.74 -6.06
N GLY A 98 4.53 15.62 -5.38
CA GLY A 98 5.38 16.65 -5.96
C GLY A 98 6.27 17.29 -4.90
N SER A 99 6.98 18.36 -5.28
CA SER A 99 7.90 19.06 -4.38
C SER A 99 7.63 20.55 -4.37
N LEU A 100 7.70 21.17 -3.18
CA LEU A 100 7.76 22.61 -2.98
C LEU A 100 9.23 23.02 -2.87
N GLY A 101 9.80 23.50 -3.97
CA GLY A 101 11.25 23.71 -4.05
C GLY A 101 12.01 22.38 -3.99
N THR A 102 12.85 22.19 -2.97
CA THR A 102 13.60 20.95 -2.73
C THR A 102 12.87 19.95 -1.84
N GLU A 103 11.78 20.36 -1.19
CA GLU A 103 11.08 19.53 -0.22
C GLU A 103 9.90 18.80 -0.85
N GLN A 104 9.82 17.50 -0.59
CA GLN A 104 8.79 16.65 -1.13
C GLN A 104 7.54 16.66 -0.25
N LEU A 105 6.36 16.70 -0.88
CA LEU A 105 5.07 16.64 -0.21
C LEU A 105 4.51 15.22 -0.30
N TYR A 106 3.97 14.75 0.82
CA TYR A 106 3.46 13.39 0.95
C TYR A 106 1.96 13.39 1.22
N ILE A 107 1.32 12.28 0.88
CA ILE A 107 -0.11 12.09 1.11
C ILE A 107 -0.32 11.66 2.55
N GLY A 108 -1.13 12.42 3.28
CA GLY A 108 -1.58 12.05 4.61
C GLY A 108 -3.08 12.19 4.78
N ARG A 109 -3.59 11.63 5.86
CA ARG A 109 -4.97 11.82 6.29
C ARG A 109 -5.07 11.96 7.80
N ALA A 110 -6.13 12.60 8.26
CA ALA A 110 -6.46 12.67 9.68
C ALA A 110 -7.98 12.76 9.87
N CYS A 111 -8.45 12.29 11.03
CA CYS A 111 -9.82 12.53 11.45
C CYS A 111 -9.96 13.98 11.92
N TYR A 112 -10.91 14.72 11.35
CA TYR A 112 -11.23 16.09 11.73
C TYR A 112 -12.74 16.31 11.63
N ASN A 113 -13.36 16.79 12.71
CA ASN A 113 -14.81 16.99 12.81
C ASN A 113 -15.66 15.76 12.41
N GLY A 114 -15.15 14.55 12.66
CA GLY A 114 -15.83 13.29 12.33
C GLY A 114 -15.67 12.82 10.88
N SER A 115 -15.01 13.59 10.02
CA SER A 115 -14.63 13.19 8.66
C SER A 115 -13.19 12.71 8.63
N MET A 116 -12.89 11.73 7.76
CA MET A 116 -11.52 11.32 7.47
C MET A 116 -10.98 12.11 6.27
N GLU A 117 -10.21 13.15 6.53
CA GLU A 117 -9.78 14.14 5.54
C GLU A 117 -8.38 13.86 5.00
N ILE A 118 -8.19 14.04 3.69
CA ILE A 118 -6.90 13.89 3.01
C ILE A 118 -6.22 15.25 2.88
N GLY A 119 -4.90 15.26 3.00
CA GLY A 119 -4.12 16.48 2.87
C GLY A 119 -2.65 16.25 2.53
N LYS A 120 -1.89 17.36 2.57
CA LYS A 120 -0.45 17.37 2.32
C LYS A 120 0.34 17.32 3.61
N ILE A 121 1.21 16.33 3.74
CA ILE A 121 2.22 16.33 4.80
C ILE A 121 3.38 17.18 4.33
N HIS A 122 3.76 18.13 5.17
CA HIS A 122 4.89 19.03 4.94
C HIS A 122 5.93 18.78 6.04
N PRO A 123 6.97 17.96 5.77
CA PRO A 123 7.94 17.52 6.78
C PRO A 123 8.59 18.66 7.59
N SER A 124 9.07 19.72 6.93
CA SER A 124 9.74 20.87 7.56
C SER A 124 8.81 21.71 8.42
N GLN A 125 7.54 21.83 8.02
CA GLN A 125 6.49 22.48 8.82
C GLN A 125 5.89 21.56 9.88
N LYS A 126 6.35 20.29 9.94
CA LYS A 126 6.02 19.32 10.98
C LYS A 126 4.53 19.01 11.12
N CYS A 127 3.79 19.01 10.02
CA CYS A 127 2.35 18.80 10.06
C CYS A 127 1.75 18.26 8.76
N LEU A 128 0.51 17.80 8.87
CA LEU A 128 -0.43 17.57 7.79
C LEU A 128 -1.34 18.81 7.64
N PHE A 129 -1.50 19.30 6.42
CA PHE A 129 -2.49 20.32 6.06
C PHE A 129 -3.65 19.68 5.30
N ILE A 130 -4.79 19.54 5.97
CA ILE A 130 -6.04 19.05 5.36
C ILE A 130 -6.87 20.22 4.86
N SER A 131 -7.67 20.00 3.82
CA SER A 131 -8.69 20.95 3.40
C SER A 131 -10.04 20.55 4.01
N HIS A 132 -10.76 21.49 4.63
CA HIS A 132 -12.07 21.22 5.22
C HIS A 132 -12.89 22.51 5.30
N GLU A 133 -14.10 22.48 4.73
CA GLU A 133 -15.10 23.57 4.77
C GLU A 133 -14.53 24.96 4.45
N GLY A 134 -13.77 25.08 3.36
CA GLY A 134 -13.19 26.35 2.90
C GLY A 134 -11.87 26.73 3.59
N LYS A 135 -11.40 25.95 4.57
CA LYS A 135 -10.17 26.24 5.34
C LYS A 135 -9.11 25.18 5.14
N GLU A 136 -7.86 25.60 5.29
CA GLU A 136 -6.75 24.68 5.55
C GLU A 136 -6.59 24.52 7.06
N VAL A 137 -6.59 23.27 7.51
CA VAL A 137 -6.45 22.92 8.93
C VAL A 137 -5.14 22.17 9.12
N GLN A 138 -4.37 22.59 10.13
CA GLN A 138 -3.10 21.97 10.48
C GLN A 138 -3.30 20.86 11.53
N MET A 139 -2.73 19.69 11.25
CA MET A 139 -2.77 18.50 12.13
C MET A 139 -1.35 18.01 12.39
N THR A 140 -0.99 17.81 13.66
CA THR A 140 0.34 17.28 14.05
C THR A 140 0.39 15.77 14.17
N SER A 141 -0.76 15.11 14.32
CA SER A 141 -0.91 13.66 14.31
C SER A 141 -1.75 13.25 13.11
N TYR A 142 -1.29 12.25 12.36
CA TYR A 142 -1.89 11.85 11.09
C TYR A 142 -1.48 10.44 10.70
N GLU A 143 -2.04 9.93 9.60
CA GLU A 143 -1.57 8.73 8.93
C GLU A 143 -0.91 9.11 7.60
N VAL A 144 0.17 8.43 7.24
CA VAL A 144 0.87 8.56 5.95
C VAL A 144 0.40 7.45 5.03
N LEU A 145 0.04 7.79 3.79
CA LEU A 145 -0.22 6.77 2.78
C LEU A 145 1.11 6.20 2.29
N VAL A 146 1.28 4.89 2.48
CA VAL A 146 2.42 4.16 1.94
C VAL A 146 1.99 3.14 0.90
N TRP A 147 2.92 2.84 0.00
CA TRP A 147 2.82 1.69 -0.87
C TRP A 147 3.78 0.59 -0.38
N THR A 148 3.34 -0.66 -0.40
CA THR A 148 4.16 -1.82 -0.04
C THR A 148 4.16 -2.86 -1.16
N LYS A 149 5.34 -3.36 -1.53
CA LYS A 149 5.41 -4.61 -2.28
C LYS A 149 5.06 -5.72 -1.30
N ILE A 150 3.95 -6.41 -1.51
CA ILE A 150 3.55 -7.51 -0.64
C ILE A 150 4.60 -8.62 -0.71
N GLU A 151 5.52 -8.64 0.25
CA GLU A 151 6.45 -9.76 0.48
C GLU A 151 5.73 -11.01 1.02
N LYS A 152 4.42 -10.93 1.32
CA LYS A 152 3.66 -12.05 1.91
C LYS A 152 3.61 -13.26 0.98
N GLU A 153 3.64 -13.06 -0.34
CA GLU A 153 3.75 -14.17 -1.30
C GLU A 153 5.15 -14.81 -1.27
N SER A 154 6.21 -14.00 -1.18
CA SER A 154 7.59 -14.48 -1.03
C SER A 154 7.79 -15.26 0.26
N LYS A 155 7.30 -14.76 1.40
CA LYS A 155 7.39 -15.47 2.70
C LYS A 155 6.56 -16.77 2.70
N LYS A 156 5.38 -16.77 2.07
CA LYS A 156 4.55 -17.98 1.91
C LYS A 156 5.22 -19.01 1.00
N TYR A 157 5.87 -18.58 -0.08
CA TYR A 157 6.65 -19.43 -0.97
C TYR A 157 7.85 -20.05 -0.26
N GLU A 158 8.66 -19.26 0.45
CA GLU A 158 9.81 -19.76 1.21
C GLU A 158 9.38 -20.74 2.31
N GLN A 159 8.29 -20.44 3.03
CA GLN A 159 7.77 -21.33 4.05
C GLN A 159 7.21 -22.64 3.45
N LYS A 160 6.62 -22.59 2.25
CA LYS A 160 6.15 -23.78 1.52
C LYS A 160 7.32 -24.62 0.97
N LYS A 161 8.37 -23.98 0.47
CA LYS A 161 9.61 -24.62 -0.01
C LYS A 161 10.35 -25.32 1.13
N ALA A 162 10.55 -24.65 2.25
CA ALA A 162 11.16 -25.23 3.45
C ALA A 162 10.39 -26.47 3.96
N LYS A 163 9.05 -26.41 3.97
CA LYS A 163 8.20 -27.56 4.33
C LYS A 163 8.35 -28.74 3.36
N ALA A 164 8.44 -28.48 2.05
CA ALA A 164 8.63 -29.52 1.04
C ALA A 164 10.01 -30.20 1.16
N GLU A 165 11.07 -29.44 1.39
CA GLU A 165 12.43 -29.96 1.62
C GLU A 165 12.53 -30.79 2.90
N ALA A 166 11.93 -30.33 4.00
CA ALA A 166 11.86 -31.09 5.24
C ALA A 166 11.12 -32.43 5.07
N LYS A 167 10.03 -32.45 4.27
CA LYS A 167 9.30 -33.68 3.95
C LYS A 167 10.15 -34.65 3.10
N LYS A 168 10.90 -34.14 2.11
CA LYS A 168 11.84 -34.95 1.32
C LYS A 168 12.95 -35.57 2.19
N LYS A 169 13.57 -34.78 3.09
CA LYS A 169 14.59 -35.27 4.02
C LYS A 169 14.07 -36.37 4.95
N LYS A 170 12.85 -36.21 5.49
CA LYS A 170 12.21 -37.25 6.32
C LYS A 170 11.93 -38.53 5.54
N MET A 171 11.55 -38.43 4.27
CA MET A 171 11.27 -39.59 3.41
C MET A 171 12.53 -40.38 3.03
N CYS A 172 13.64 -39.71 2.70
CA CYS A 172 14.94 -40.37 2.45
C CYS A 172 15.49 -41.06 3.70
N LYS A 173 15.31 -40.47 4.89
CA LYS A 173 15.72 -41.08 6.16
C LYS A 173 14.89 -42.33 6.48
N LYS A 174 13.60 -42.35 6.12
CA LYS A 174 12.75 -43.53 6.30
C LYS A 174 13.12 -44.67 5.34
N LYS A 175 13.52 -44.36 4.11
CA LYS A 175 13.97 -45.36 3.11
C LYS A 175 15.31 -46.03 3.46
N SER A 176 16.22 -45.33 4.15
CA SER A 176 17.50 -45.91 4.57
C SER A 176 17.36 -46.86 5.77
N LEU A 177 16.37 -46.63 6.64
CA LEU A 177 16.07 -47.51 7.79
C LEU A 177 15.30 -48.79 7.41
N SER A 178 14.61 -48.81 6.27
CA SER A 178 13.91 -50.01 5.77
C SER A 178 14.79 -50.91 4.90
N SER A 179 16.01 -50.47 4.56
CA SER A 179 16.99 -51.26 3.78
C SER A 179 17.88 -52.13 4.67
N SER A 180 17.79 -52.01 6.00
CA SER A 180 18.60 -52.75 6.96
C SER A 180 17.82 -53.90 7.64
N TYR A 181 16.73 -54.36 7.02
CA TYR A 181 15.83 -55.37 7.60
C TYR A 181 15.37 -56.45 6.60
N SER A 182 16.22 -56.81 5.65
CA SER A 182 15.97 -57.88 4.68
C SER A 182 17.24 -58.67 4.32
N ASP A 183 18.01 -59.09 5.32
CA ASP A 183 19.06 -60.13 5.19
C ASP A 183 19.04 -61.00 6.46
N SER A 184 17.91 -61.66 6.70
CA SER A 184 17.80 -62.79 7.63
C SER A 184 16.63 -63.61 7.13
N ASP A 185 16.92 -64.65 6.35
CA ASP A 185 16.23 -65.95 6.37
C ASP A 185 16.48 -66.72 5.07
N SER A 186 16.49 -68.05 5.18
CA SER A 186 16.72 -69.11 4.17
C SER A 186 18.20 -69.33 3.77
N ASP A 187 19.01 -70.13 4.48
CA ASP A 187 18.87 -71.54 4.92
C ASP A 187 19.15 -72.58 3.81
N TRP A 188 20.22 -73.34 4.06
CA TRP A 188 20.48 -74.75 3.75
C TRP A 188 20.63 -75.33 2.32
N SER A 189 21.68 -76.18 2.23
CA SER A 189 21.97 -77.29 1.28
C SER A 189 22.66 -76.89 -0.04
N ASP A 190 23.67 -77.59 -0.58
CA ASP A 190 24.18 -78.93 -0.31
C ASP A 190 25.56 -79.17 -1.00
N CYS A 191 26.32 -80.09 -0.43
CA CYS A 191 27.27 -81.07 -1.00
C CYS A 191 27.41 -81.16 -2.55
N SER A 192 28.54 -81.46 -3.21
CA SER A 192 29.74 -82.26 -2.88
C SER A 192 30.89 -82.00 -3.88
N ILE A 193 32.08 -82.35 -3.41
CA ILE A 193 33.32 -82.69 -4.10
C ILE A 193 33.12 -83.76 -5.19
N SER A 194 33.65 -83.52 -6.40
CA SER A 194 34.65 -84.35 -7.11
C SER A 194 34.86 -83.85 -8.53
#